data_AF-A0A3N6NV59-F1
#
_entry.id   AF-A0A3N6NV59-F1
#
_cell.length_a   1.000
_cell.length_b   1.000
_cell.length_c   1.000
_cell.angle_alpha   90.00
_cell.angle_beta   90.00
_cell.angle_gamma   90.00
#
_symmetry.space_group_name_H-M   'P 1'
#
loop_
_entity.id
_entity.type
_entity.pdbx_description
1 polymer ?
#
loop_
_entity_poly.entity_id
_entity_poly.type
_entity_poly.pdbx_seq_one_letter_code
_entity_poly.pdbx_strand_id
1 'polypeptide(L)'
;MHRYIARANVDHYIALLNGDDLTPDRRSAITKMLISEEDGLGHDLEQLEFFEHRAAAGRKRLEDVTHLRDGFAFGTPERGRAEELLVNIENLQTLLEDACHRLRRKINARGL
;
A
#
# COMPACT_ATOMS: atom_id res chain seq x y z
N MET A 1 -4.74 -22.93 -1.90
CA MET A 1 -4.55 -22.31 -3.23
C MET A 1 -5.00 -20.85 -3.25
N HIS A 2 -6.23 -20.53 -2.83
CA HIS A 2 -6.76 -19.14 -2.83
C HIS A 2 -5.90 -18.11 -2.07
N ARG A 3 -5.37 -18.46 -0.89
CA ARG A 3 -4.52 -17.57 -0.08
C ARG A 3 -3.25 -17.08 -0.83
N TYR A 4 -2.60 -17.97 -1.57
CA TYR A 4 -1.37 -17.63 -2.30
C TYR A 4 -1.66 -16.71 -3.48
N ILE A 5 -2.77 -16.95 -4.19
CA ILE A 5 -3.22 -16.11 -5.29
C ILE A 5 -3.56 -14.71 -4.77
N ALA A 6 -4.31 -14.62 -3.67
CA ALA A 6 -4.67 -13.33 -3.08
C ALA A 6 -3.45 -12.53 -2.62
N ARG A 7 -2.44 -13.17 -2.01
CA ARG A 7 -1.16 -12.49 -1.69
C ARG A 7 -0.42 -12.00 -2.92
N ALA A 8 -0.36 -12.81 -3.98
CA ALA A 8 0.26 -12.41 -5.24
C ALA A 8 -0.50 -11.23 -5.89
N ASN A 9 -1.83 -11.22 -5.80
CA ASN A 9 -2.66 -10.11 -6.26
C ASN A 9 -2.42 -8.84 -5.43
N VAL A 10 -2.32 -8.94 -4.11
CA VAL A 10 -1.96 -7.81 -3.23
C VAL A 10 -0.60 -7.23 -3.63
N ASP A 11 0.43 -8.08 -3.76
CA ASP A 11 1.77 -7.64 -4.18
C ASP A 11 1.75 -6.99 -5.57
N HIS A 12 0.97 -7.55 -6.50
CA HIS A 12 0.79 -7.00 -7.84
C HIS A 12 0.13 -5.61 -7.81
N TYR A 13 -0.95 -5.44 -7.05
CA TYR A 13 -1.66 -4.16 -6.95
C TYR A 13 -0.82 -3.11 -6.21
N ILE A 14 -0.05 -3.49 -5.19
CA ILE A 14 0.95 -2.62 -4.55
C ILE A 14 1.99 -2.16 -5.58
N ALA A 15 2.52 -3.06 -6.40
CA ALA A 15 3.50 -2.70 -7.43
C ALA A 15 2.91 -1.72 -8.45
N LEU A 16 1.66 -1.93 -8.88
CA LEU A 16 0.97 -1.01 -9.77
C LEU A 16 0.78 0.36 -9.11
N LEU A 17 0.26 0.42 -7.87
CA LEU A 17 -0.04 1.67 -7.18
C LEU A 17 1.20 2.53 -6.86
N ASN A 18 2.37 1.90 -6.75
CA ASN A 18 3.66 2.56 -6.61
C ASN A 18 4.22 3.11 -7.94
N GLY A 19 3.57 2.81 -9.06
CA GLY A 19 3.96 3.29 -10.38
C GLY A 19 3.59 4.75 -10.64
N ASP A 20 4.38 5.35 -11.52
CA ASP A 20 4.44 6.77 -11.84
C ASP A 20 3.33 7.18 -12.82
N ASP A 21 2.77 6.22 -13.58
CA ASP A 21 1.87 6.45 -14.72
C ASP A 21 0.48 5.85 -14.47
N LEU A 22 -0.19 6.35 -13.44
CA LEU A 22 -1.53 5.92 -13.05
C LEU A 22 -2.52 7.06 -13.07
N THR A 23 -3.44 7.00 -14.03
CA THR A 23 -4.60 7.90 -14.06
C THR A 23 -5.44 7.72 -12.79
N PRO A 24 -6.15 8.78 -12.33
CA PRO A 24 -6.99 8.70 -11.14
C PRO A 24 -8.02 7.56 -11.17
N ASP A 25 -8.63 7.31 -12.34
CA ASP A 25 -9.62 6.24 -12.50
C ASP A 25 -9.01 4.85 -12.34
N ARG A 26 -7.85 4.61 -12.98
CA ARG A 26 -7.13 3.34 -12.84
C ARG A 26 -6.68 3.11 -11.40
N ARG A 27 -6.21 4.17 -10.74
CA ARG A 27 -5.84 4.13 -9.33
C ARG A 27 -7.02 3.72 -8.45
N SER A 28 -8.17 4.39 -8.63
CA SER A 28 -9.40 4.05 -7.89
C SER A 28 -9.82 2.59 -8.11
N ALA A 29 -9.74 2.10 -9.34
CA ALA A 29 -10.02 0.70 -9.65
C ALA A 29 -9.04 -0.27 -8.96
N ILE A 30 -7.73 -0.01 -9.04
CA ILE A 30 -6.71 -0.86 -8.42
C ILE A 30 -6.82 -0.84 -6.89
N THR A 31 -7.06 0.32 -6.28
CA THR A 31 -7.33 0.42 -4.84
C THR A 31 -8.53 -0.43 -4.42
N LYS A 32 -9.62 -0.43 -5.20
CA LYS A 32 -10.79 -1.29 -4.92
C LYS A 32 -10.45 -2.77 -5.04
N MET A 33 -9.67 -3.17 -6.04
CA MET A 33 -9.23 -4.56 -6.21
C MET A 33 -8.33 -4.98 -5.05
N LEU A 34 -7.40 -4.12 -4.62
CA LEU A 34 -6.57 -4.35 -3.45
C LEU A 34 -7.43 -4.63 -2.22
N ILE A 35 -8.34 -3.72 -1.87
CA ILE A 35 -9.25 -3.87 -0.73
C ILE A 35 -10.03 -5.19 -0.81
N SER A 36 -10.52 -5.56 -1.99
CA SER A 36 -11.24 -6.82 -2.18
C SER A 36 -10.38 -8.06 -1.90
N GLU A 37 -9.10 -8.03 -2.27
CA GLU A 37 -8.16 -9.11 -1.94
C GLU A 37 -7.85 -9.13 -0.44
N GLU A 38 -7.68 -7.96 0.20
CA GLU A 38 -7.49 -7.86 1.65
C GLU A 38 -8.66 -8.48 2.41
N ASP A 39 -9.89 -8.17 2.01
CA ASP A 39 -11.12 -8.70 2.62
C ASP A 39 -11.28 -10.21 2.37
N GLY A 40 -10.78 -10.70 1.24
CA GLY A 40 -10.77 -12.13 0.88
C GLY A 40 -9.67 -12.94 1.59
N LEU A 41 -8.63 -12.28 2.11
CA LEU A 41 -7.59 -12.93 2.89
C LEU A 41 -8.13 -13.31 4.28
N GLY A 42 -7.67 -14.45 4.78
CA GLY A 42 -7.99 -14.91 6.14
C GLY A 42 -7.60 -13.90 7.23
N HIS A 43 -8.04 -14.13 8.45
CA HIS A 43 -7.80 -13.20 9.56
C HIS A 43 -6.91 -13.82 10.64
N ASP A 44 -5.78 -14.39 10.21
CA ASP A 44 -4.82 -15.09 11.07
C ASP A 44 -3.50 -14.30 11.20
N LEU A 45 -2.63 -14.76 12.11
CA LEU A 45 -1.32 -14.14 12.39
C LEU A 45 -0.44 -14.04 11.15
N GLU A 46 -0.50 -15.04 10.28
CA GLU A 46 0.32 -15.10 9.07
C GLU A 46 -0.17 -14.07 8.01
N GLN A 47 -1.42 -13.62 8.06
CA GLN A 47 -1.84 -12.45 7.28
C GLN A 47 -1.43 -11.14 7.92
N LEU A 48 -1.51 -11.04 9.24
CA LEU A 48 -1.03 -9.84 9.94
C LEU A 48 0.46 -9.60 9.62
N GLU A 49 1.30 -10.62 9.74
CA GLU A 49 2.73 -10.55 9.41
C GLU A 49 2.96 -10.14 7.94
N PHE A 50 2.18 -10.69 7.01
CA PHE A 50 2.25 -10.33 5.60
C PHE A 50 1.99 -8.83 5.38
N PHE A 51 0.87 -8.30 5.92
CA PHE A 51 0.55 -6.88 5.77
C PHE A 51 1.52 -5.97 6.52
N GLU A 52 2.01 -6.37 7.71
CA GLU A 52 3.01 -5.62 8.46
C GLU A 52 4.33 -5.49 7.70
N HIS A 53 4.76 -6.55 7.02
CA HIS A 53 5.94 -6.52 6.15
C HIS A 53 5.76 -5.54 4.98
N ARG A 54 4.58 -5.50 4.37
CA ARG A 54 4.27 -4.56 3.28
C ARG A 54 4.16 -3.13 3.77
N ALA A 55 3.52 -2.90 4.92
CA ALA A 55 3.47 -1.59 5.56
C ALA A 55 4.87 -1.07 5.90
N ALA A 56 5.77 -1.94 6.39
CA ALA A 56 7.17 -1.57 6.64
C ALA A 56 7.92 -1.18 5.37
N ALA A 57 7.75 -1.94 4.28
CA ALA A 57 8.32 -1.60 2.99
C ALA A 57 7.77 -0.27 2.42
N GLY A 58 6.46 -0.04 2.59
CA GLY A 58 5.81 1.20 2.18
C GLY A 58 6.31 2.42 2.97
N ARG A 59 6.54 2.31 4.29
CA ARG A 59 7.16 3.41 5.09
C ARG A 59 8.54 3.78 4.56
N LYS A 60 9.38 2.79 4.24
CA LYS A 60 10.70 3.04 3.65
C LYS A 60 10.56 3.75 2.30
N ARG A 61 9.64 3.29 1.45
CA ARG A 61 9.40 3.92 0.14
C ARG A 61 8.89 5.36 0.27
N LEU A 62 8.04 5.63 1.25
CA LEU A 62 7.54 6.97 1.56
C LEU A 62 8.71 7.91 1.94
N GLU A 63 9.61 7.44 2.79
CA GLU A 63 10.83 8.16 3.17
C GLU A 63 11.72 8.43 1.94
N ASP A 64 11.98 7.40 1.11
CA ASP A 64 12.79 7.53 -0.11
C ASP A 64 12.23 8.59 -1.07
N VAL A 65 10.92 8.60 -1.32
CA VAL A 65 10.27 9.56 -2.23
C VAL A 65 10.18 10.96 -1.62
N THR A 66 10.03 11.06 -0.29
CA THR A 66 10.13 12.34 0.42
C THR A 66 11.50 12.97 0.20
N HIS A 67 12.58 12.19 0.38
CA HIS A 67 13.94 12.64 0.12
C HIS A 67 14.17 13.02 -1.34
N LEU A 68 13.63 12.24 -2.29
CA LEU A 68 13.70 12.55 -3.71
C LEU A 68 13.04 13.90 -4.03
N ARG A 69 11.80 14.11 -3.56
CA ARG A 69 11.06 15.37 -3.70
C ARG A 69 11.89 16.55 -3.18
N ASP A 70 12.46 16.39 -1.98
CA ASP A 70 13.21 17.45 -1.31
C ASP A 70 14.56 17.75 -1.97
N GLY A 71 15.10 16.82 -2.77
CA GLY A 71 16.26 17.05 -3.63
C GLY A 71 15.98 17.92 -4.85
N PHE A 72 14.73 18.12 -5.25
CA PHE A 72 14.35 18.95 -6.39
C PHE A 72 13.96 20.38 -5.97
N ALA A 73 14.39 21.36 -6.76
CA ALA A 73 14.02 22.75 -6.55
C ALA A 73 12.51 22.97 -6.73
N PHE A 74 11.96 23.94 -5.98
CA PHE A 74 10.54 24.31 -6.09
C PHE A 74 10.18 24.76 -7.51
N GLY A 75 8.98 24.39 -7.96
CA GLY A 75 8.45 24.74 -9.28
C GLY A 75 9.02 23.92 -10.45
N THR A 76 9.93 22.98 -10.19
CA THR A 76 10.45 22.09 -11.24
C THR A 76 9.44 20.98 -11.58
N PRO A 77 9.34 20.57 -12.86
CA PRO A 77 8.52 19.43 -13.25
C PRO A 77 8.88 18.14 -12.50
N GLU A 78 10.16 17.94 -12.20
CA GLU A 78 10.66 16.79 -11.44
C GLU A 78 10.10 16.78 -10.01
N ARG A 79 10.10 17.93 -9.35
CA ARG A 79 9.47 18.07 -8.03
C ARG A 79 7.97 17.80 -8.10
N GLY A 80 7.28 18.33 -9.11
CA GLY A 80 5.84 18.11 -9.30
C GLY A 80 5.50 16.61 -9.45
N ARG A 81 6.27 15.88 -10.26
CA ARG A 81 6.11 14.41 -10.39
C ARG A 81 6.41 13.67 -9.08
N ALA A 82 7.43 14.10 -8.33
CA ALA A 82 7.75 13.50 -7.04
C ALA A 82 6.65 13.77 -6.00
N GLU A 83 6.01 14.94 -6.03
CA GLU A 83 4.86 15.29 -5.17
C GLU A 83 3.63 14.43 -5.51
N GLU A 84 3.32 14.27 -6.79
CA GLU A 84 2.24 13.38 -7.23
C GLU A 84 2.49 11.92 -6.80
N LEU A 85 3.72 11.43 -7.00
CA LEU A 85 4.11 10.09 -6.56
C LEU A 85 4.03 9.95 -5.02
N LEU A 86 4.41 10.98 -4.28
CA LEU A 86 4.35 10.98 -2.83
C LEU A 86 2.91 10.81 -2.33
N VAL A 87 1.97 11.61 -2.85
CA VAL A 87 0.54 11.50 -2.52
C VAL A 87 0.02 10.08 -2.78
N ASN A 88 0.48 9.45 -3.85
CA ASN A 88 0.10 8.08 -4.18
C ASN A 88 0.60 7.07 -3.15
N ILE A 89 1.86 7.20 -2.75
CA ILE A 89 2.48 6.31 -1.74
C ILE A 89 1.85 6.54 -0.37
N GLU A 90 1.53 7.77 0.02
CA GLU A 90 0.83 8.10 1.27
C GLU A 90 -0.55 7.43 1.35
N ASN A 91 -1.30 7.48 0.25
CA ASN A 91 -2.61 6.83 0.16
C ASN A 91 -2.48 5.30 0.30
N LEU A 92 -1.51 4.70 -0.41
CA LEU A 92 -1.25 3.26 -0.28
C LEU A 92 -0.79 2.88 1.13
N GLN A 93 0.08 3.69 1.73
CA GLN A 93 0.56 3.44 3.09
C GLN A 93 -0.59 3.46 4.10
N THR A 94 -1.51 4.41 3.97
CA THR A 94 -2.71 4.49 4.82
C THR A 94 -3.54 3.21 4.74
N LEU A 95 -3.75 2.67 3.53
CA LEU A 95 -4.48 1.42 3.34
C LEU A 95 -3.80 0.23 4.03
N LEU A 96 -2.48 0.10 3.89
CA LEU A 96 -1.70 -0.99 4.49
C LEU A 96 -1.71 -0.91 6.03
N GLU A 97 -1.55 0.28 6.60
CA GLU A 97 -1.61 0.47 8.05
C GLU A 97 -3.02 0.17 8.59
N ASP A 98 -4.07 0.61 7.89
CA ASP A 98 -5.44 0.31 8.27
C ASP A 98 -5.75 -1.19 8.20
N ALA A 99 -5.22 -1.90 7.19
CA ALA A 99 -5.33 -3.36 7.10
C ALA A 99 -4.66 -4.04 8.31
N CYS A 100 -3.44 -3.63 8.66
CA CYS A 100 -2.74 -4.11 9.85
C CYS A 100 -3.57 -3.87 11.13
N HIS A 101 -4.10 -2.66 11.30
CA HIS A 101 -4.95 -2.32 12.44
C HIS A 101 -6.23 -3.16 12.50
N ARG A 102 -6.91 -3.36 11.36
CA ARG A 102 -8.11 -4.22 11.28
C ARG A 102 -7.81 -5.66 11.66
N LEU A 103 -6.72 -6.23 11.13
CA LEU A 103 -6.30 -7.60 11.41
C LEU A 103 -5.95 -7.79 12.89
N ARG A 104 -5.14 -6.89 13.46
CA ARG A 104 -4.76 -6.93 14.88
C ARG A 104 -5.99 -6.88 15.79
N ARG A 105 -6.96 -6.00 15.51
CA ARG A 105 -8.22 -5.95 16.27
C ARG A 105 -9.01 -7.26 16.18
N LYS A 106 -9.11 -7.86 14.99
CA LYS A 106 -9.84 -9.11 14.78
C LYS A 106 -9.18 -10.30 15.49
N ILE A 107 -7.86 -10.40 15.46
CA ILE A 107 -7.09 -11.45 16.15
C ILE A 107 -7.28 -11.33 17.67
N ASN A 108 -7.06 -10.13 18.22
CA ASN A 108 -7.23 -9.88 19.65
C ASN A 108 -8.66 -10.14 20.13
N ALA A 109 -9.68 -9.81 19.31
CA ALA A 109 -11.08 -10.09 19.64
C ALA A 109 -11.42 -11.59 19.69
N ARG A 110 -10.62 -12.45 19.04
CA ARG A 110 -10.79 -13.90 19.06
C ARG A 110 -10.07 -14.58 20.23
N GLY A 111 -9.34 -13.82 21.05
CA GLY A 111 -8.59 -14.35 22.20
C GLY A 111 -7.41 -15.25 21.82
N LEU A 112 -6.88 -15.09 20.59
CA LEU A 112 -5.63 -15.71 20.13
C LEU A 112 -4.43 -14.90 20.60
#